data_AF-A0A8T2NZH7-F1
#
_entry.id   AF-A0A8T2NZH7-F1
#
_cell.length_a   1.000
_cell.length_b   1.000
_cell.length_c   1.000
_cell.angle_alpha   90.00
_cell.angle_beta   90.00
_cell.angle_gamma   90.00
#
_symmetry.space_group_name_H-M   'P 1'
#
loop_
_entity.id
_entity.type
_entity.pdbx_description
1 polymer ?
#
loop_
_entity_poly.entity_id
_entity_poly.type
_entity_poly.pdbx_seq_one_letter_code
_entity_poly.pdbx_strand_id
1 'polypeptide(L)'
;MQDKSGQDYHPPVPGKSFLEQISELEPETGSQMDVQTQTTLKLVDKSTAAMPDTEKETPQGASAKESDNEVESLKSQMTKLFKELQQAQAKLDDAEDMKKSLHDRCKHMDQDLNTLRTQLLEKQQVQAENEKLKLQLESIQSMSKMEQKKAEDERTKMALLKEEYTKLYEDYTQQKQERKRKESVLSSEEVSQVQARLDAAEQALAVKQQKIDEMKQEIFKKEKELETISVFQAQAEVYSSDFYAERAAREKIHEEKERLAAQLEFVKKQNSQLQEELESLGRQSLSEMQRRHVSRGATPHGGSQPHTLQGGRGADGRDWESQVNIPEHACPKCNEILPDLDSLQIHIMDCII
;
A
#
# COMPACT_ATOMS: atom_id res chain seq x y z
N MET A 1 4.38 -1.47 -29.01
CA MET A 1 4.22 -0.08 -28.51
C MET A 1 5.57 0.31 -27.93
N GLN A 2 6.61 0.67 -28.70
CA GLN A 2 6.75 1.84 -29.59
C GLN A 2 6.21 3.11 -28.95
N ASP A 3 7.08 3.82 -28.24
CA ASP A 3 7.14 5.27 -28.32
C ASP A 3 8.61 5.72 -28.27
N LYS A 4 9.07 6.21 -29.41
CA LYS A 4 10.33 6.92 -29.61
C LYS A 4 9.98 8.40 -29.67
N SER A 5 10.25 9.17 -28.62
CA SER A 5 10.26 10.62 -28.68
C SER A 5 11.70 11.09 -28.45
N GLY A 6 12.46 11.16 -29.55
CA GLY A 6 13.70 11.92 -29.59
C GLY A 6 13.36 13.41 -29.49
N GLN A 7 13.80 14.04 -28.42
CA GLN A 7 13.89 15.50 -28.34
C GLN A 7 15.35 15.86 -28.62
N ASP A 8 15.57 16.45 -29.79
CA ASP A 8 16.83 17.08 -30.18
C ASP A 8 17.14 18.21 -29.21
N TYR A 9 18.16 17.99 -28.37
CA TYR A 9 18.71 19.01 -27.48
C TYR A 9 19.75 19.83 -28.28
N HIS A 10 19.32 20.93 -28.88
CA HIS A 10 20.23 21.93 -29.42
C HIS A 10 20.77 22.81 -28.28
N PRO A 11 22.10 22.94 -28.12
CA PRO A 11 22.66 23.87 -27.14
C PRO A 11 22.46 25.32 -27.63
N PRO A 12 22.21 26.29 -26.72
CA PRO A 12 22.14 27.69 -27.11
C PRO A 12 23.54 28.18 -27.46
N VAL A 13 23.67 28.80 -28.63
CA VAL A 13 24.87 29.48 -29.10
C VAL A 13 25.24 30.56 -28.09
N PRO A 14 26.48 30.60 -27.56
CA PRO A 14 26.89 31.65 -26.64
C PRO A 14 26.89 33.01 -27.36
N GLY A 15 26.20 33.96 -26.75
CA GLY A 15 26.14 35.35 -27.19
C GLY A 15 27.54 35.94 -27.36
N LYS A 16 27.66 36.74 -28.42
CA LYS A 16 28.88 37.44 -28.81
C LYS A 16 29.51 38.15 -27.61
N SER A 17 30.82 37.97 -27.46
CA SER A 17 31.62 38.62 -26.42
C SER A 17 31.58 40.13 -26.62
N PHE A 18 31.39 40.84 -25.51
CA PHE A 18 31.46 42.31 -25.38
C PHE A 18 32.77 42.91 -25.91
N LEU A 19 33.82 42.09 -26.09
CA LEU A 19 35.10 42.49 -26.71
C LEU A 19 35.01 42.72 -28.22
N GLU A 20 33.98 42.22 -28.91
CA GLU A 20 33.80 42.41 -30.36
C GLU A 20 32.99 43.67 -30.69
N GLN A 21 32.38 44.30 -29.68
CA GLN A 21 31.54 45.49 -29.83
C GLN A 21 32.32 46.82 -29.64
N ILE A 22 33.61 46.74 -29.30
CA ILE A 22 34.49 47.90 -29.06
C ILE A 22 35.31 48.29 -30.31
N SER A 23 35.36 47.44 -31.35
CA SER A 23 36.18 47.70 -32.55
C SER A 23 35.47 48.45 -33.69
N GLU A 24 34.24 48.94 -33.50
CA GLU A 24 33.43 49.52 -34.59
C GLU A 24 33.03 51.00 -34.39
N LEU A 25 33.79 51.77 -33.62
CA LEU A 25 33.58 53.22 -33.47
C LEU A 25 34.89 54.01 -33.64
N GLU A 26 35.37 54.10 -34.88
CA GLU A 26 36.24 55.20 -35.32
C GLU A 26 35.43 56.12 -36.25
N PRO A 27 35.22 57.40 -35.91
CA PRO A 27 34.86 58.39 -36.90
C PRO A 27 36.13 58.91 -37.60
N GLU A 28 36.19 58.64 -38.89
CA GLU A 28 36.89 59.43 -39.90
C GLU A 28 36.67 60.94 -39.67
N THR A 29 37.74 61.67 -39.37
CA THR A 29 37.81 63.11 -39.63
C THR A 29 39.16 63.45 -40.24
N GLY A 30 39.18 63.55 -41.57
CA GLY A 30 40.13 64.40 -42.25
C GLY A 30 39.80 65.87 -42.01
N SER A 31 40.82 66.68 -41.71
CA SER A 31 40.91 68.05 -42.19
C SER A 31 42.36 68.52 -42.15
N GLN A 32 42.94 68.55 -43.33
CA GLN A 32 44.07 69.35 -43.75
C GLN A 32 43.91 70.82 -43.32
N MET A 33 44.93 71.45 -42.73
CA MET A 33 45.26 72.87 -42.92
C MET A 33 46.73 73.11 -42.53
N ASP A 34 47.57 73.27 -43.55
CA ASP A 34 48.84 73.98 -43.47
C ASP A 34 48.60 75.42 -43.00
N VAL A 35 49.34 75.87 -41.99
CA VAL A 35 49.52 77.30 -41.73
C VAL A 35 51.01 77.57 -41.49
N GLN A 36 51.70 77.86 -42.60
CA GLN A 36 52.86 78.74 -42.61
C GLN A 36 52.49 80.06 -41.93
N THR A 37 53.26 80.46 -40.91
CA THR A 37 53.24 81.85 -40.46
C THR A 37 54.66 82.41 -40.57
N GLN A 38 54.97 82.93 -41.77
CA GLN A 38 55.91 84.03 -41.91
C GLN A 38 55.22 85.29 -41.38
N THR A 39 55.86 86.04 -40.50
CA THR A 39 55.50 87.44 -40.27
C THR A 39 56.74 88.29 -40.35
N THR A 40 56.92 88.81 -41.56
CA THR A 40 57.68 90.01 -41.90
C THR A 40 57.08 91.21 -41.19
N LEU A 41 57.89 92.04 -40.53
CA LEU A 41 57.68 93.49 -40.50
C LEU A 41 59.03 94.20 -40.59
N LYS A 42 59.29 94.69 -41.80
CA LYS A 42 60.23 95.77 -42.11
C LYS A 42 59.66 97.08 -41.56
N LEU A 43 60.52 97.92 -41.01
CA LEU A 43 60.34 99.37 -41.00
C LEU A 43 61.65 99.98 -41.52
N VAL A 44 61.61 100.31 -42.81
CA VAL A 44 62.46 101.31 -43.47
C VAL A 44 61.51 102.45 -43.80
N ASP A 45 61.83 103.65 -43.34
CA ASP A 45 61.56 104.91 -44.00
C ASP A 45 62.26 105.99 -43.16
N LYS A 46 62.93 107.01 -43.69
CA LYS A 46 63.47 107.29 -45.02
C LYS A 46 64.11 108.67 -44.88
N SER A 47 65.23 108.89 -45.58
CA SER A 47 65.62 110.17 -46.19
C SER A 47 66.00 111.30 -45.22
N THR A 48 66.95 112.17 -45.54
CA THR A 48 67.30 112.77 -46.84
C THR A 48 68.67 113.44 -46.66
N ALA A 49 69.64 113.19 -47.55
CA ALA A 49 70.09 114.12 -48.60
C ALA A 49 70.87 115.35 -48.04
N ALA A 50 72.01 115.80 -48.56
CA ALA A 50 72.74 115.51 -49.78
C ALA A 50 74.21 115.96 -49.63
N MET A 51 75.07 115.35 -50.43
CA MET A 51 76.36 115.83 -50.98
C MET A 51 76.18 117.21 -51.70
N PRO A 52 77.20 117.95 -52.19
CA PRO A 52 78.47 117.44 -52.71
C PRO A 52 79.74 118.35 -52.61
N ASP A 53 80.80 117.78 -53.18
CA ASP A 53 82.14 118.27 -53.55
C ASP A 53 82.25 119.71 -54.09
N THR A 54 83.44 120.32 -54.00
CA THR A 54 84.37 120.57 -55.13
C THR A 54 85.62 121.36 -54.67
N GLU A 55 86.73 121.05 -55.33
CA GLU A 55 88.12 121.50 -55.26
C GLU A 55 88.40 123.03 -55.37
N LYS A 56 89.52 123.52 -54.82
CA LYS A 56 90.71 124.11 -55.52
C LYS A 56 91.48 125.22 -54.75
N GLU A 57 92.80 125.06 -54.79
CA GLU A 57 93.91 126.02 -54.98
C GLU A 57 94.24 127.17 -53.97
N THR A 58 95.53 127.17 -53.58
CA THR A 58 96.43 128.18 -52.97
C THR A 58 96.46 129.57 -53.67
N PRO A 59 96.83 130.71 -53.01
CA PRO A 59 98.24 131.03 -52.65
C PRO A 59 98.57 132.02 -51.47
N GLN A 60 99.84 131.94 -51.03
CA GLN A 60 100.82 132.96 -50.52
C GLN A 60 100.49 134.09 -49.50
N GLY A 61 101.23 134.09 -48.36
CA GLY A 61 102.02 135.17 -47.69
C GLY A 61 101.35 136.47 -47.23
N ALA A 62 101.67 137.16 -46.11
CA ALA A 62 102.72 137.08 -45.10
C ALA A 62 102.34 138.00 -43.89
N SER A 63 102.62 137.60 -42.64
CA SER A 63 103.15 138.47 -41.55
C SER A 63 103.23 137.65 -40.25
N ALA A 64 104.45 137.31 -39.82
CA ALA A 64 104.72 136.47 -38.67
C ALA A 64 104.60 137.28 -37.36
N LYS A 65 103.61 136.93 -36.51
CA LYS A 65 103.56 137.06 -35.03
C LYS A 65 102.17 136.79 -34.39
N GLU A 66 101.16 136.34 -35.15
CA GLU A 66 99.87 135.82 -34.63
C GLU A 66 99.70 134.29 -34.72
N SER A 67 100.60 133.61 -35.45
CA SER A 67 100.52 132.17 -35.73
C SER A 67 100.75 131.26 -34.52
N ASP A 68 101.54 131.69 -33.52
CA ASP A 68 101.79 130.87 -32.32
C ASP A 68 100.58 130.83 -31.38
N ASN A 69 99.84 131.94 -31.25
CA ASN A 69 98.61 131.99 -30.44
C ASN A 69 97.46 131.22 -31.09
N GLU A 70 97.37 131.26 -32.43
CA GLU A 70 96.42 130.44 -33.17
C GLU A 70 96.78 128.96 -33.08
N VAL A 71 98.05 128.58 -33.22
CA VAL A 71 98.51 127.19 -33.08
C VAL A 71 98.31 126.67 -31.64
N GLU A 72 98.53 127.49 -30.63
CA GLU A 72 98.32 127.11 -29.22
C GLU A 72 96.84 127.08 -28.83
N SER A 73 96.02 127.99 -29.37
CA SER A 73 94.55 127.94 -29.29
C SER A 73 93.99 126.71 -30.00
N LEU A 74 94.48 126.40 -31.20
CA LEU A 74 94.14 125.20 -31.95
C LEU A 74 94.59 123.93 -31.21
N LYS A 75 95.73 123.93 -30.52
CA LYS A 75 96.20 122.82 -29.67
C LYS A 75 95.34 122.64 -28.42
N SER A 76 94.89 123.74 -27.80
CA SER A 76 93.93 123.70 -26.69
C SER A 76 92.56 123.19 -27.15
N GLN A 77 92.08 123.64 -28.32
CA GLN A 77 90.87 123.13 -28.95
C GLN A 77 91.02 121.65 -29.32
N MET A 78 92.16 121.25 -29.88
CA MET A 78 92.46 119.86 -30.23
C MET A 78 92.51 118.96 -28.99
N THR A 79 93.12 119.40 -27.90
CA THR A 79 93.14 118.64 -26.62
C THR A 79 91.78 118.64 -25.91
N LYS A 80 90.98 119.70 -26.02
CA LYS A 80 89.60 119.74 -25.53
C LYS A 80 88.69 118.80 -26.31
N LEU A 81 88.73 118.87 -27.65
CA LEU A 81 88.03 117.95 -28.53
C LEU A 81 88.47 116.51 -28.30
N PHE A 82 89.75 116.27 -28.05
CA PHE A 82 90.25 114.92 -27.71
C PHE A 82 89.69 114.42 -26.37
N LYS A 83 89.63 115.28 -25.34
CA LYS A 83 88.99 114.94 -24.06
C LYS A 83 87.48 114.74 -24.19
N GLU A 84 86.80 115.55 -24.98
CA GLU A 84 85.37 115.41 -25.27
C GLU A 84 85.07 114.13 -26.05
N LEU A 85 85.91 113.79 -27.04
CA LEU A 85 85.86 112.53 -27.77
C LEU A 85 86.12 111.33 -26.85
N GLN A 86 87.13 111.42 -25.97
CA GLN A 86 87.42 110.37 -24.98
C GLN A 86 86.27 110.22 -23.97
N GLN A 87 85.65 111.32 -23.53
CA GLN A 87 84.49 111.29 -22.65
C GLN A 87 83.24 110.74 -23.36
N ALA A 88 83.04 111.07 -24.64
CA ALA A 88 81.96 110.53 -25.45
C ALA A 88 82.17 109.03 -25.71
N GLN A 89 83.41 108.59 -25.92
CA GLN A 89 83.76 107.17 -26.05
C GLN A 89 83.49 106.41 -24.75
N ALA A 90 83.91 106.92 -23.59
CA ALA A 90 83.59 106.29 -22.30
C ALA A 90 82.08 106.18 -22.06
N LYS A 91 81.30 107.22 -22.40
CA LYS A 91 79.83 107.17 -22.33
C LYS A 91 79.21 106.20 -23.33
N LEU A 92 79.82 106.03 -24.51
CA LEU A 92 79.39 105.04 -25.49
C LEU A 92 79.65 103.63 -24.97
N ASP A 93 80.83 103.37 -24.41
CA ASP A 93 81.20 102.08 -23.81
C ASP A 93 80.24 101.72 -22.65
N ASP A 94 79.95 102.68 -21.75
CA ASP A 94 78.96 102.51 -20.67
C ASP A 94 77.55 102.19 -21.23
N ALA A 95 77.13 102.89 -22.30
CA ALA A 95 75.84 102.63 -22.95
C ALA A 95 75.79 101.28 -23.67
N GLU A 96 76.90 100.84 -24.26
CA GLU A 96 77.04 99.52 -24.85
C GLU A 96 76.99 98.41 -23.80
N ASP A 97 77.63 98.59 -22.64
CA ASP A 97 77.57 97.63 -21.55
C ASP A 97 76.18 97.56 -20.89
N MET A 98 75.51 98.71 -20.72
CA MET A 98 74.10 98.74 -20.33
C MET A 98 73.21 98.04 -21.35
N LYS A 99 73.43 98.27 -22.65
CA LYS A 99 72.69 97.59 -23.73
C LYS A 99 72.92 96.08 -23.70
N LYS A 100 74.16 95.61 -23.50
CA LYS A 100 74.48 94.18 -23.35
C LYS A 100 73.78 93.58 -22.13
N SER A 101 73.87 94.23 -20.97
CA SER A 101 73.21 93.77 -19.74
C SER A 101 71.69 93.67 -19.88
N LEU A 102 71.05 94.69 -20.48
CA LEU A 102 69.63 94.66 -20.78
C LEU A 102 69.27 93.58 -21.79
N HIS A 103 70.10 93.40 -22.84
CA HIS A 103 69.90 92.35 -23.82
C HIS A 103 69.99 90.95 -23.20
N ASP A 104 70.99 90.70 -22.36
CA ASP A 104 71.16 89.44 -21.62
C ASP A 104 69.98 89.20 -20.66
N ARG A 105 69.48 90.25 -19.99
CA ARG A 105 68.30 90.16 -19.14
C ARG A 105 67.04 89.83 -19.93
N CYS A 106 66.82 90.49 -21.08
CA CYS A 106 65.70 90.16 -21.97
C CYS A 106 65.78 88.70 -22.44
N LYS A 107 66.97 88.26 -22.85
CA LYS A 107 67.20 86.87 -23.26
C LYS A 107 66.93 85.87 -22.14
N HIS A 108 67.36 86.17 -20.91
CA HIS A 108 67.08 85.33 -19.75
C HIS A 108 65.58 85.26 -19.44
N MET A 109 64.88 86.40 -19.46
CA MET A 109 63.43 86.43 -19.28
C MET A 109 62.68 85.67 -20.38
N ASP A 110 63.13 85.75 -21.63
CA ASP A 110 62.56 84.97 -22.73
C ASP A 110 62.77 83.47 -22.53
N GLN A 111 63.94 83.06 -22.03
CA GLN A 111 64.22 81.67 -21.66
C GLN A 111 63.27 81.21 -20.55
N ASP A 112 63.14 81.98 -19.47
CA ASP A 112 62.26 81.66 -18.34
C ASP A 112 60.79 81.58 -18.77
N LEU A 113 60.32 82.51 -19.61
CA LEU A 113 58.97 82.49 -20.16
C LEU A 113 58.72 81.23 -21.00
N ASN A 114 59.69 80.81 -21.79
CA ASN A 114 59.57 79.57 -22.57
C ASN A 114 59.55 78.34 -21.65
N THR A 115 60.38 78.29 -20.62
CA THR A 115 60.36 77.20 -19.62
C THR A 115 59.02 77.14 -18.88
N LEU A 116 58.49 78.28 -18.43
CA LEU A 116 57.19 78.35 -17.75
C LEU A 116 56.04 77.94 -18.68
N ARG A 117 56.09 78.30 -19.97
CA ARG A 117 55.11 77.84 -20.98
C ARG A 117 55.13 76.33 -21.13
N THR A 118 56.30 75.71 -21.25
CA THR A 118 56.43 74.25 -21.34
C THR A 118 55.87 73.57 -20.09
N GLN A 119 56.24 74.05 -18.89
CA GLN A 119 55.74 73.51 -17.63
C GLN A 119 54.22 73.64 -17.48
N LEU A 120 53.63 74.74 -17.96
CA LEU A 120 52.17 74.91 -17.95
C LEU A 120 51.47 73.87 -18.84
N LEU A 121 52.00 73.64 -20.04
CA LEU A 121 51.47 72.63 -20.96
C LEU A 121 51.59 71.22 -20.39
N GLU A 122 52.75 70.87 -19.82
CA GLU A 122 52.95 69.59 -19.13
C GLU A 122 51.96 69.41 -17.97
N LYS A 123 51.75 70.46 -17.15
CA LYS A 123 50.77 70.44 -16.07
C LYS A 123 49.33 70.22 -16.58
N GLN A 124 48.95 70.89 -17.67
CA GLN A 124 47.64 70.71 -18.29
C GLN A 124 47.46 69.29 -18.84
N GLN A 125 48.49 68.72 -19.45
CA GLN A 125 48.46 67.34 -19.91
C GLN A 125 48.30 66.36 -18.75
N VAL A 126 49.09 66.48 -17.69
CA VAL A 126 48.98 65.64 -16.48
C VAL A 126 47.61 65.80 -15.83
N GLN A 127 47.04 67.00 -15.82
CA GLN A 127 45.68 67.22 -15.30
C GLN A 127 44.63 66.48 -16.13
N ALA A 128 44.68 66.57 -17.46
CA ALA A 128 43.76 65.84 -18.34
C ALA A 128 43.90 64.32 -18.19
N GLU A 129 45.13 63.82 -18.06
CA GLU A 129 45.40 62.40 -17.78
C GLU A 129 44.84 61.97 -16.41
N ASN A 130 44.96 62.81 -15.37
CA ASN A 130 44.41 62.53 -14.05
C ASN A 130 42.88 62.47 -14.07
N GLU A 131 42.23 63.40 -14.77
CA GLU A 131 40.76 63.40 -14.96
C GLU A 131 40.30 62.13 -15.70
N LYS A 132 41.02 61.72 -16.74
CA LYS A 132 40.77 60.47 -17.46
C LYS A 132 40.91 59.24 -16.55
N LEU A 133 42.00 59.16 -15.77
CA LEU A 133 42.23 58.06 -14.82
C LEU A 133 41.17 58.03 -13.73
N LYS A 134 40.71 59.18 -13.24
CA LYS A 134 39.64 59.27 -12.25
C LYS A 134 38.33 58.69 -12.78
N LEU A 135 37.95 59.02 -14.01
CA LEU A 135 36.77 58.44 -14.65
C LEU A 135 36.92 56.93 -14.87
N GLN A 136 38.11 56.45 -15.24
CA GLN A 136 38.38 55.01 -15.36
C GLN A 136 38.26 54.30 -14.02
N LEU A 137 38.79 54.88 -12.93
CA LEU A 137 38.65 54.34 -11.58
C LEU A 137 37.18 54.31 -11.13
N GLU A 138 36.42 55.38 -11.35
CA GLU A 138 34.99 55.43 -11.03
C GLU A 138 34.19 54.38 -11.81
N SER A 139 34.51 54.17 -13.10
CA SER A 139 33.91 53.13 -13.95
C SER A 139 34.22 51.73 -13.43
N ILE A 140 35.50 51.42 -13.14
CA ILE A 140 35.92 50.12 -12.60
C ILE A 140 35.29 49.88 -11.23
N GLN A 141 35.22 50.91 -10.37
CA GLN A 141 34.59 50.81 -9.06
C GLN A 141 33.08 50.53 -9.18
N SER A 142 32.40 51.15 -10.14
CA SER A 142 30.98 50.89 -10.43
C SER A 142 30.77 49.45 -10.93
N MET A 143 31.59 48.99 -11.87
CA MET A 143 31.56 47.61 -12.36
C MET A 143 31.81 46.59 -11.24
N SER A 144 32.79 46.84 -10.37
CA SER A 144 33.09 45.97 -9.23
C SER A 144 31.94 45.89 -8.23
N LYS A 145 31.27 47.01 -7.92
CA LYS A 145 30.07 47.02 -7.06
C LYS A 145 28.91 46.23 -7.67
N MET A 146 28.69 46.39 -8.98
CA MET A 146 27.66 45.64 -9.69
C MET A 146 27.94 44.13 -9.68
N GLU A 147 29.19 43.75 -9.90
CA GLU A 147 29.61 42.34 -9.90
C GLU A 147 29.51 41.72 -8.51
N GLN A 148 29.90 42.46 -7.46
CA GLN A 148 29.70 42.02 -6.07
C GLN A 148 28.22 41.75 -5.77
N LYS A 149 27.33 42.67 -6.17
CA LYS A 149 25.89 42.48 -5.98
C LYS A 149 25.37 41.24 -6.72
N LYS A 150 25.81 41.02 -7.96
CA LYS A 150 25.45 39.81 -8.72
C LYS A 150 25.92 38.54 -8.02
N ALA A 151 27.15 38.52 -7.50
CA ALA A 151 27.67 37.37 -6.77
C ALA A 151 26.90 37.11 -5.46
N GLU A 152 26.44 38.16 -4.78
CA GLU A 152 25.58 38.05 -3.59
C GLU A 152 24.18 37.50 -3.97
N ASP A 153 23.58 37.97 -5.05
CA ASP A 153 22.30 37.47 -5.57
C ASP A 153 22.40 35.99 -5.99
N GLU A 154 23.49 35.58 -6.64
CA GLU A 154 23.75 34.18 -6.96
C GLU A 154 23.96 33.33 -5.70
N ARG A 155 24.70 33.84 -4.72
CA ARG A 155 24.92 33.16 -3.45
C ARG A 155 23.62 32.92 -2.69
N THR A 156 22.74 33.93 -2.64
CA THR A 156 21.42 33.80 -2.01
C THR A 156 20.52 32.83 -2.78
N LYS A 157 20.50 32.89 -4.11
CA LYS A 157 19.78 31.92 -4.95
C LYS A 157 20.24 30.48 -4.72
N MET A 158 21.56 30.27 -4.63
CA MET A 158 22.12 28.95 -4.33
C MET A 158 21.80 28.48 -2.90
N ALA A 159 21.72 29.39 -1.94
CA ALA A 159 21.29 29.06 -0.58
C ALA A 159 19.81 28.64 -0.54
N LEU A 160 18.93 29.40 -1.19
CA LEU A 160 17.50 29.07 -1.30
C LEU A 160 17.28 27.73 -1.99
N LEU A 161 17.99 27.48 -3.10
CA LEU A 161 17.87 26.20 -3.81
C LEU A 161 18.30 25.01 -2.94
N LYS A 162 19.34 25.18 -2.11
CA LYS A 162 19.76 24.15 -1.16
C LYS A 162 18.71 23.90 -0.08
N GLU A 163 18.10 24.96 0.46
CA GLU A 163 17.04 24.85 1.45
C GLU A 163 15.81 24.13 0.89
N GLU A 164 15.34 24.53 -0.30
CA GLU A 164 14.22 23.88 -0.97
C GLU A 164 14.52 22.42 -1.32
N TYR A 165 15.74 22.11 -1.75
CA TYR A 165 16.17 20.72 -1.99
C TYR A 165 16.17 19.89 -0.69
N THR A 166 16.72 20.43 0.39
CA THR A 166 16.73 19.77 1.70
C THR A 166 15.31 19.50 2.19
N LYS A 167 14.43 20.50 2.09
CA LYS A 167 13.01 20.36 2.47
C LYS A 167 12.31 19.29 1.64
N LEU A 168 12.49 19.29 0.32
CA LEU A 168 11.93 18.26 -0.56
C LEU A 168 12.44 16.85 -0.21
N TYR A 169 13.72 16.73 0.15
CA TYR A 169 14.31 15.46 0.57
C TYR A 169 13.73 14.96 1.90
N GLU A 170 13.52 15.87 2.86
CA GLU A 170 12.86 15.58 4.13
C GLU A 170 11.41 15.11 3.92
N ASP A 171 10.64 15.84 3.11
CA ASP A 171 9.25 15.51 2.75
C ASP A 171 9.16 14.14 2.08
N TYR A 172 10.04 13.86 1.11
CA TYR A 172 10.12 12.56 0.43
C TYR A 172 10.43 11.44 1.43
N THR A 173 11.39 11.66 2.33
CA THR A 173 11.78 10.67 3.34
C THR A 173 10.64 10.40 4.31
N GLN A 174 9.95 11.44 4.79
CA GLN A 174 8.78 11.31 5.66
C GLN A 174 7.66 10.55 4.95
N GLN A 175 7.33 10.91 3.70
CA GLN A 175 6.28 10.23 2.95
C GLN A 175 6.61 8.75 2.72
N LYS A 176 7.87 8.42 2.45
CA LYS A 176 8.33 7.03 2.32
C LYS A 176 8.14 6.25 3.64
N GLN A 177 8.49 6.85 4.78
CA GLN A 177 8.28 6.23 6.09
C GLN A 177 6.80 6.06 6.42
N GLU A 178 5.96 7.05 6.13
CA GLU A 178 4.51 6.97 6.34
C GLU A 178 3.88 5.89 5.47
N ARG A 179 4.26 5.79 4.19
CA ARG A 179 3.79 4.70 3.31
C ARG A 179 4.18 3.35 3.88
N LYS A 180 5.44 3.17 4.31
CA LYS A 180 5.92 1.93 4.91
C LYS A 180 5.18 1.58 6.22
N ARG A 181 4.88 2.57 7.06
CA ARG A 181 4.08 2.39 8.29
C ARG A 181 2.64 1.99 7.95
N LYS A 182 1.99 2.70 7.02
CA LYS A 182 0.63 2.40 6.56
C LYS A 182 0.55 1.00 5.96
N GLU A 183 1.49 0.63 5.09
CA GLU A 183 1.56 -0.70 4.48
C GLU A 183 1.75 -1.79 5.53
N SER A 184 2.63 -1.58 6.52
CA SER A 184 2.81 -2.52 7.63
C SER A 184 1.56 -2.68 8.49
N VAL A 185 0.83 -1.58 8.76
CA VAL A 185 -0.41 -1.62 9.56
C VAL A 185 -1.53 -2.29 8.76
N LEU A 186 -1.73 -1.90 7.51
CA LEU A 186 -2.72 -2.51 6.62
C LEU A 186 -2.47 -4.00 6.47
N SER A 187 -1.22 -4.40 6.19
CA SER A 187 -0.85 -5.82 6.11
C SER A 187 -1.12 -6.56 7.43
N SER A 188 -0.83 -5.94 8.58
CA SER A 188 -1.12 -6.54 9.89
C SER A 188 -2.62 -6.67 10.17
N GLU A 189 -3.44 -5.67 9.80
CA GLU A 189 -4.89 -5.70 9.95
C GLU A 189 -5.53 -6.72 9.00
N GLU A 190 -5.09 -6.77 7.74
CA GLU A 190 -5.53 -7.76 6.76
C GLU A 190 -5.20 -9.18 7.23
N VAL A 191 -3.98 -9.42 7.72
CA VAL A 191 -3.58 -10.72 8.28
C VAL A 191 -4.44 -11.06 9.50
N SER A 192 -4.66 -10.12 10.42
CA SER A 192 -5.51 -10.35 11.59
C SER A 192 -6.96 -10.66 11.22
N GLN A 193 -7.52 -9.96 10.23
CA GLN A 193 -8.87 -10.21 9.75
C GLN A 193 -9.00 -11.58 9.07
N VAL A 194 -8.03 -11.96 8.24
CA VAL A 194 -8.01 -13.27 7.59
C VAL A 194 -7.87 -14.38 8.64
N GLN A 195 -7.00 -14.19 9.65
CA GLN A 195 -6.85 -15.14 10.75
C GLN A 195 -8.16 -15.29 11.53
N ALA A 196 -8.82 -14.18 11.89
CA ALA A 196 -10.10 -14.25 12.61
C ALA A 196 -11.20 -14.97 11.80
N ARG A 197 -11.23 -14.79 10.47
CA ARG A 197 -12.14 -15.52 9.58
C ARG A 197 -11.79 -17.00 9.50
N LEU A 198 -10.51 -17.34 9.49
CA LEU A 198 -10.04 -18.72 9.49
C LEU A 198 -10.45 -19.42 10.80
N ASP A 199 -10.17 -18.82 11.95
CA ASP A 199 -10.52 -19.36 13.26
C ASP A 199 -12.04 -19.58 13.39
N ALA A 200 -12.85 -18.63 12.92
CA ALA A 200 -14.31 -18.77 12.91
C ALA A 200 -14.79 -19.90 12.00
N ALA A 201 -14.17 -20.08 10.83
CA ALA A 201 -14.48 -21.17 9.91
C ALA A 201 -14.08 -22.53 10.50
N GLU A 202 -12.92 -22.62 11.14
CA GLU A 202 -12.44 -23.82 11.85
C GLU A 202 -13.39 -24.21 12.99
N GLN A 203 -13.83 -23.26 13.81
CA GLN A 203 -14.81 -23.50 14.87
C GLN A 203 -16.15 -23.97 14.30
N ALA A 204 -16.64 -23.36 13.23
CA ALA A 204 -17.88 -23.77 12.58
C ALA A 204 -17.77 -25.18 11.97
N LEU A 205 -16.62 -25.55 11.43
CA LEU A 205 -16.35 -26.90 10.95
C LEU A 205 -16.32 -27.91 12.10
N ALA A 206 -15.69 -27.57 13.23
CA ALA A 206 -15.66 -28.44 14.41
C ALA A 206 -17.09 -28.70 14.95
N VAL A 207 -17.93 -27.66 15.05
CA VAL A 207 -19.34 -27.81 15.46
C VAL A 207 -20.13 -28.68 14.49
N LYS A 208 -19.96 -28.47 13.17
CA LYS A 208 -20.60 -29.33 12.16
C LYS A 208 -20.12 -30.78 12.26
N GLN A 209 -18.84 -31.00 12.50
CA GLN A 209 -18.27 -32.34 12.66
C GLN A 209 -18.85 -33.04 13.90
N GLN A 210 -18.91 -32.35 15.04
CA GLN A 210 -19.58 -32.87 16.23
C GLN A 210 -21.03 -33.24 15.93
N LYS A 211 -21.77 -32.39 15.20
CA LYS A 211 -23.17 -32.69 14.86
C LYS A 211 -23.30 -33.92 13.97
N ILE A 212 -22.39 -34.09 13.02
CA ILE A 212 -22.35 -35.29 12.17
C ILE A 212 -22.14 -36.54 13.03
N ASP A 213 -21.23 -36.48 14.00
CA ASP A 213 -20.94 -37.63 14.86
C ASP A 213 -22.10 -37.99 15.79
N GLU A 214 -22.80 -36.98 16.33
CA GLU A 214 -24.06 -37.18 17.08
C GLU A 214 -25.14 -37.86 16.22
N MET A 215 -25.36 -37.36 14.99
CA MET A 215 -26.35 -37.95 14.08
C MET A 215 -25.98 -39.38 13.69
N LYS A 216 -24.70 -39.68 13.46
CA LYS A 216 -24.23 -41.04 13.16
C LYS A 216 -24.51 -41.99 14.34
N GLN A 217 -24.28 -41.53 15.57
CA GLN A 217 -24.59 -42.33 16.75
C GLN A 217 -26.09 -42.58 16.90
N GLU A 218 -26.92 -41.57 16.62
CA GLU A 218 -28.38 -41.70 16.64
C GLU A 218 -28.87 -42.69 15.58
N ILE A 219 -28.36 -42.60 14.35
CA ILE A 219 -28.66 -43.54 13.26
C ILE A 219 -28.32 -44.97 13.69
N PHE A 220 -27.12 -45.20 14.21
CA PHE A 220 -26.70 -46.52 14.65
C PHE A 220 -27.60 -47.09 15.78
N LYS A 221 -28.06 -46.23 16.70
CA LYS A 221 -29.01 -46.65 17.73
C LYS A 221 -30.37 -47.02 17.13
N LYS A 222 -30.86 -46.22 16.18
CA LYS A 222 -32.12 -46.45 15.48
C LYS A 222 -32.09 -47.72 14.63
N GLU A 223 -30.96 -48.03 14.00
CA GLU A 223 -30.75 -49.29 13.26
C GLU A 223 -30.89 -50.51 14.18
N LYS A 224 -30.30 -50.46 15.39
CA LYS A 224 -30.48 -51.52 16.39
C LYS A 224 -31.93 -51.67 16.86
N GLU A 225 -32.61 -50.56 17.11
CA GLU A 225 -34.04 -50.56 17.48
C GLU A 225 -34.88 -51.18 16.36
N LEU A 226 -34.60 -50.85 15.08
CA LEU A 226 -35.28 -51.44 13.93
C LEU A 226 -35.06 -52.96 13.82
N GLU A 227 -33.87 -53.46 14.11
CA GLU A 227 -33.59 -54.90 14.17
C GLU A 227 -34.45 -55.61 15.23
N THR A 228 -34.69 -54.99 16.38
CA THR A 228 -35.59 -55.59 17.38
C THR A 228 -37.05 -55.62 16.93
N ILE A 229 -37.50 -54.60 16.20
CA ILE A 229 -38.87 -54.54 15.68
C ILE A 229 -39.09 -55.62 14.63
N SER A 230 -38.12 -55.86 13.73
CA SER A 230 -38.24 -56.91 12.71
C SER A 230 -38.33 -58.31 13.34
N VAL A 231 -37.59 -58.56 14.43
CA VAL A 231 -37.71 -59.80 15.20
C VAL A 231 -39.09 -59.96 15.83
N PHE A 232 -39.62 -58.91 16.47
CA PHE A 232 -40.97 -58.98 17.06
C PHE A 232 -42.08 -59.15 16.01
N GLN A 233 -41.93 -58.54 14.83
CA GLN A 233 -42.84 -58.77 13.70
C GLN A 233 -42.83 -60.23 13.24
N ALA A 234 -41.64 -60.81 13.03
CA ALA A 234 -41.51 -62.23 12.68
C ALA A 234 -42.09 -63.14 13.77
N GLN A 235 -41.87 -62.81 15.06
CA GLN A 235 -42.44 -63.55 16.17
C GLN A 235 -43.98 -63.50 16.16
N ALA A 236 -44.57 -62.33 15.92
CA ALA A 236 -46.02 -62.18 15.82
C ALA A 236 -46.61 -62.97 14.64
N GLU A 237 -45.93 -62.98 13.50
CA GLU A 237 -46.33 -63.78 12.33
C GLU A 237 -46.33 -65.28 12.63
N VAL A 238 -45.26 -65.80 13.25
CA VAL A 238 -45.16 -67.21 13.65
C VAL A 238 -46.29 -67.59 14.62
N TYR A 239 -46.52 -66.81 15.68
CA TYR A 239 -47.61 -67.09 16.62
C TYR A 239 -48.98 -67.00 15.96
N SER A 240 -49.20 -66.05 15.04
CA SER A 240 -50.45 -65.96 14.30
C SER A 240 -50.67 -67.21 13.42
N SER A 241 -49.64 -67.66 12.72
CA SER A 241 -49.66 -68.87 11.90
C SER A 241 -49.94 -70.12 12.74
N ASP A 242 -49.23 -70.28 13.86
CA ASP A 242 -49.40 -71.40 14.78
C ASP A 242 -50.81 -71.42 15.38
N PHE A 243 -51.35 -70.25 15.74
CA PHE A 243 -52.72 -70.13 16.22
C PHE A 243 -53.75 -70.58 15.17
N TYR A 244 -53.60 -70.17 13.91
CA TYR A 244 -54.49 -70.61 12.84
C TYR A 244 -54.35 -72.12 12.55
N ALA A 245 -53.13 -72.64 12.59
CA ALA A 245 -52.87 -74.07 12.39
C ALA A 245 -53.49 -74.91 13.52
N GLU A 246 -53.31 -74.52 14.78
CA GLU A 246 -53.91 -75.18 15.95
C GLU A 246 -55.44 -75.13 15.88
N ARG A 247 -56.01 -73.98 15.49
CA ARG A 247 -57.45 -73.84 15.30
C ARG A 247 -57.96 -74.79 14.22
N ALA A 248 -57.33 -74.84 13.05
CA ALA A 248 -57.71 -75.74 11.97
C ALA A 248 -57.59 -77.22 12.39
N ALA A 249 -56.54 -77.58 13.14
CA ALA A 249 -56.38 -78.92 13.69
C ALA A 249 -57.49 -79.28 14.68
N ARG A 250 -57.86 -78.36 15.57
CA ARG A 250 -58.99 -78.54 16.51
C ARG A 250 -60.31 -78.69 15.78
N GLU A 251 -60.60 -77.84 14.81
CA GLU A 251 -61.83 -77.93 14.01
C GLU A 251 -61.92 -79.28 13.29
N LYS A 252 -60.80 -79.78 12.74
CA LYS A 252 -60.73 -81.11 12.14
C LYS A 252 -60.97 -82.25 13.14
N ILE A 253 -60.37 -82.17 14.33
CA ILE A 253 -60.60 -83.16 15.40
C ILE A 253 -62.07 -83.14 15.83
N HIS A 254 -62.66 -81.94 15.96
CA HIS A 254 -64.08 -81.78 16.27
C HIS A 254 -64.97 -82.41 15.20
N GLU A 255 -64.70 -82.16 13.93
CA GLU A 255 -65.42 -82.77 12.80
C GLU A 255 -65.30 -84.31 12.81
N GLU A 256 -64.10 -84.86 13.01
CA GLU A 256 -63.90 -86.31 13.11
C GLU A 256 -64.60 -86.92 14.32
N LYS A 257 -64.61 -86.21 15.46
CA LYS A 257 -65.34 -86.61 16.67
C LYS A 257 -66.84 -86.66 16.42
N GLU A 258 -67.42 -85.65 15.78
CA GLU A 258 -68.85 -85.62 15.43
C GLU A 258 -69.21 -86.75 14.46
N ARG A 259 -68.36 -87.00 13.45
CA ARG A 259 -68.53 -88.12 12.51
C ARG A 259 -68.53 -89.48 13.23
N LEU A 260 -67.59 -89.71 14.15
CA LEU A 260 -67.51 -90.96 14.92
C LEU A 260 -68.70 -91.10 15.88
N ALA A 261 -69.12 -90.02 16.54
CA ALA A 261 -70.30 -90.03 17.41
C ALA A 261 -71.58 -90.40 16.65
N ALA A 262 -71.77 -89.86 15.43
CA ALA A 262 -72.89 -90.21 14.56
C ALA A 262 -72.86 -91.69 14.14
N GLN A 263 -71.68 -92.24 13.82
CA GLN A 263 -71.54 -93.67 13.52
C GLN A 263 -71.84 -94.55 14.72
N LEU A 264 -71.38 -94.15 15.91
CA LEU A 264 -71.63 -94.88 17.15
C LEU A 264 -73.13 -94.90 17.49
N GLU A 265 -73.83 -93.78 17.35
CA GLU A 265 -75.29 -93.70 17.50
C GLU A 265 -76.02 -94.60 16.49
N PHE A 266 -75.57 -94.62 15.23
CA PHE A 266 -76.14 -95.51 14.21
C PHE A 266 -75.99 -96.99 14.58
N VAL A 267 -74.78 -97.41 15.00
CA VAL A 267 -74.53 -98.80 15.42
C VAL A 267 -75.30 -99.16 16.68
N LYS A 268 -75.39 -98.25 17.67
CA LYS A 268 -76.22 -98.45 18.87
C LYS A 268 -77.69 -98.67 18.49
N LYS A 269 -78.23 -97.87 17.58
CA LYS A 269 -79.61 -98.01 17.10
C LYS A 269 -79.82 -99.35 16.40
N GLN A 270 -78.90 -99.78 15.54
CA GLN A 270 -78.95 -101.10 14.91
C GLN A 270 -78.87 -102.24 15.95
N ASN A 271 -78.01 -102.12 16.96
CA ASN A 271 -77.90 -103.12 18.03
C ASN A 271 -79.19 -103.20 18.86
N SER A 272 -79.77 -102.06 19.23
CA SER A 272 -81.08 -101.99 19.90
C SER A 272 -82.18 -102.65 19.05
N GLN A 273 -82.20 -102.38 17.74
CA GLN A 273 -83.16 -103.02 16.81
C GLN A 273 -82.99 -104.54 16.78
N LEU A 274 -81.75 -105.04 16.68
CA LEU A 274 -81.47 -106.48 16.69
C LEU A 274 -81.81 -107.12 18.04
N GLN A 275 -81.57 -106.43 19.16
CA GLN A 275 -82.00 -106.87 20.49
C GLN A 275 -83.53 -106.96 20.58
N GLU A 276 -84.25 -105.93 20.10
CA GLU A 276 -85.71 -105.94 20.02
C GLU A 276 -86.22 -107.08 19.14
N GLU A 277 -85.58 -107.36 18.00
CA GLU A 277 -85.90 -108.50 17.13
C GLU A 277 -85.67 -109.84 17.84
N LEU A 278 -84.51 -110.04 18.50
CA LEU A 278 -84.21 -111.24 19.28
C LEU A 278 -85.19 -111.43 20.43
N GLU A 279 -85.53 -110.37 21.16
CA GLU A 279 -86.55 -110.41 22.20
C GLU A 279 -87.92 -110.72 21.61
N SER A 280 -88.27 -110.16 20.45
CA SER A 280 -89.54 -110.43 19.78
C SER A 280 -89.63 -111.89 19.34
N LEU A 281 -88.55 -112.47 18.80
CA LEU A 281 -88.45 -113.88 18.44
C LEU A 281 -88.46 -114.77 19.69
N GLY A 282 -87.79 -114.36 20.77
CA GLY A 282 -87.83 -115.04 22.06
C GLY A 282 -89.23 -115.05 22.67
N ARG A 283 -89.94 -113.91 22.63
CA ARG A 283 -91.36 -113.80 23.06
C ARG A 283 -92.27 -114.62 22.15
N GLN A 284 -92.08 -114.58 20.83
CA GLN A 284 -92.84 -115.39 19.87
C GLN A 284 -92.62 -116.89 20.13
N SER A 285 -91.36 -117.32 20.31
CA SER A 285 -91.00 -118.70 20.66
C SER A 285 -91.61 -119.14 22.00
N LEU A 286 -91.53 -118.32 23.04
CA LEU A 286 -92.18 -118.58 24.34
C LEU A 286 -93.69 -118.66 24.21
N SER A 287 -94.32 -117.77 23.43
CA SER A 287 -95.76 -117.80 23.18
C SER A 287 -96.18 -119.01 22.35
N GLU A 288 -95.32 -119.51 21.46
CA GLU A 288 -95.53 -120.75 20.71
C GLU A 288 -95.35 -121.99 21.59
N MET A 289 -94.35 -122.01 22.48
CA MET A 289 -94.19 -123.05 23.52
C MET A 289 -95.40 -123.07 24.48
N GLN A 290 -95.89 -121.90 24.91
CA GLN A 290 -97.11 -121.81 25.72
C GLN A 290 -98.33 -122.32 24.95
N ARG A 291 -98.46 -122.02 23.65
CA ARG A 291 -99.53 -122.56 22.79
C ARG A 291 -99.47 -124.08 22.63
N ARG A 292 -98.29 -124.70 22.73
CA ARG A 292 -98.10 -126.16 22.72
C ARG A 292 -98.38 -126.82 24.09
N HIS A 293 -98.50 -126.04 25.18
CA HIS A 293 -98.71 -126.53 26.54
C HIS A 293 -99.85 -125.78 27.28
N VAL A 294 -101.08 -125.82 26.76
CA VAL A 294 -102.26 -125.45 27.57
C VAL A 294 -103.05 -126.70 27.98
N SER A 295 -102.60 -127.31 29.08
CA SER A 295 -103.43 -128.12 29.97
C SER A 295 -103.11 -127.78 31.41
N ARG A 296 -104.03 -126.99 31.98
CA ARG A 296 -104.65 -127.21 33.29
C ARG A 296 -103.72 -127.47 34.48
N GLY A 297 -103.47 -126.38 35.20
CA GLY A 297 -103.82 -126.30 36.61
C GLY A 297 -102.81 -126.88 37.59
N ALA A 298 -102.20 -125.99 38.39
CA ALA A 298 -102.29 -126.05 39.84
C ALA A 298 -101.46 -124.90 40.44
N THR A 299 -102.16 -123.93 41.01
CA THR A 299 -101.71 -123.12 42.13
C THR A 299 -101.56 -124.01 43.38
N PRO A 300 -100.60 -123.71 44.25
CA PRO A 300 -100.97 -123.09 45.53
C PRO A 300 -100.19 -121.76 45.72
N HIS A 301 -100.85 -120.65 46.06
CA HIS A 301 -101.31 -120.30 47.41
C HIS A 301 -100.11 -120.29 48.38
N GLY A 302 -99.68 -119.22 49.02
CA GLY A 302 -100.19 -117.88 49.36
C GLY A 302 -99.21 -117.36 50.45
N GLY A 303 -99.14 -116.13 50.89
CA GLY A 303 -99.86 -114.89 50.60
C GLY A 303 -98.86 -113.73 50.65
N SER A 304 -99.14 -112.61 49.98
CA SER A 304 -99.92 -111.47 50.50
C SER A 304 -99.04 -110.45 51.22
N GLN A 305 -99.07 -109.17 50.93
CA GLN A 305 -99.50 -108.36 49.78
C GLN A 305 -98.98 -106.93 50.09
N PRO A 306 -98.96 -106.05 49.09
CA PRO A 306 -98.15 -104.83 49.00
C PRO A 306 -99.01 -103.55 49.06
N HIS A 307 -98.39 -102.39 48.80
CA HIS A 307 -98.87 -101.24 47.99
C HIS A 307 -97.84 -100.10 48.18
N THR A 308 -97.40 -99.23 47.25
CA THR A 308 -97.54 -98.99 45.80
C THR A 308 -96.60 -97.83 45.41
N LEU A 309 -95.85 -97.99 44.30
CA LEU A 309 -95.58 -97.06 43.16
C LEU A 309 -94.88 -95.68 43.43
N GLN A 310 -93.98 -95.12 42.60
CA GLN A 310 -93.77 -95.22 41.14
C GLN A 310 -92.42 -94.60 40.65
N GLY A 311 -91.81 -95.21 39.60
CA GLY A 311 -90.93 -94.62 38.55
C GLY A 311 -89.47 -94.29 38.92
N GLY A 312 -88.42 -94.55 38.12
CA GLY A 312 -88.27 -95.21 36.82
C GLY A 312 -86.80 -95.19 36.31
N ARG A 313 -86.53 -96.03 35.30
CA ARG A 313 -85.45 -96.00 34.27
C ARG A 313 -83.97 -96.22 34.63
N GLY A 314 -83.34 -97.12 33.84
CA GLY A 314 -81.92 -97.12 33.43
C GLY A 314 -81.00 -97.93 34.37
N ALA A 315 -80.57 -99.16 34.05
CA ALA A 315 -79.66 -99.60 32.98
C ALA A 315 -78.21 -99.09 33.17
N ASP A 316 -77.33 -100.06 33.31
CA ASP A 316 -75.87 -100.06 33.14
C ASP A 316 -75.05 -99.33 34.21
N GLY A 317 -74.10 -99.94 34.92
CA GLY A 317 -73.26 -101.05 34.54
C GLY A 317 -71.82 -100.56 34.42
N ARG A 318 -71.05 -100.85 35.47
CA ARG A 318 -69.58 -100.91 35.57
C ARG A 318 -68.81 -99.68 36.10
N ASP A 319 -68.21 -99.99 37.26
CA ASP A 319 -66.78 -99.94 37.54
C ASP A 319 -66.13 -98.61 37.93
N TRP A 320 -65.37 -98.74 39.03
CA TRP A 320 -64.17 -97.97 39.41
C TRP A 320 -64.25 -96.90 40.53
N GLU A 321 -65.29 -96.84 41.35
CA GLU A 321 -65.25 -95.98 42.55
C GLU A 321 -64.54 -96.68 43.73
N SER A 322 -63.23 -96.84 43.59
CA SER A 322 -62.28 -97.18 44.65
C SER A 322 -60.90 -96.63 44.26
N GLN A 323 -60.37 -95.74 45.11
CA GLN A 323 -59.09 -95.02 45.01
C GLN A 323 -59.10 -93.71 44.21
N VAL A 324 -59.64 -92.66 44.81
CA VAL A 324 -59.08 -91.31 44.62
C VAL A 324 -57.95 -91.13 45.65
N ASN A 325 -56.80 -91.74 45.38
CA ASN A 325 -55.53 -91.36 45.98
C ASN A 325 -54.90 -90.33 45.03
N ILE A 326 -54.83 -89.08 45.47
CA ILE A 326 -54.34 -87.92 44.71
C ILE A 326 -52.86 -88.16 44.32
N PRO A 327 -52.40 -87.69 43.14
CA PRO A 327 -50.99 -87.83 42.72
C PRO A 327 -50.00 -87.25 43.74
N GLU A 328 -48.90 -87.96 43.99
CA GLU A 328 -47.81 -87.55 44.88
C GLU A 328 -47.18 -86.23 44.40
N HIS A 329 -47.30 -85.17 45.20
CA HIS A 329 -46.64 -83.89 44.96
C HIS A 329 -45.18 -83.96 45.41
N ALA A 330 -44.34 -84.64 44.61
CA ALA A 330 -42.93 -84.82 44.90
C ALA A 330 -42.05 -83.81 44.14
N CYS A 331 -41.09 -83.20 44.84
CA CYS A 331 -40.09 -82.34 44.21
C CYS A 331 -39.11 -83.16 43.36
N PRO A 332 -38.92 -82.84 42.06
CA PRO A 332 -38.08 -83.66 41.17
C PRO A 332 -36.58 -83.60 41.49
N LYS A 333 -36.11 -82.68 42.35
CA LYS A 333 -34.68 -82.56 42.73
C LYS A 333 -34.32 -83.38 43.96
N CYS A 334 -35.14 -83.34 45.00
CA CYS A 334 -34.86 -83.98 46.30
C CYS A 334 -35.82 -85.13 46.65
N ASN A 335 -36.85 -85.35 45.83
CA ASN A 335 -37.87 -86.38 45.99
C ASN A 335 -38.64 -86.30 47.32
N GLU A 336 -38.75 -85.10 47.88
CA GLU A 336 -39.52 -84.80 49.09
C GLU A 336 -41.01 -84.70 48.74
N ILE A 337 -41.86 -85.46 49.45
CA ILE A 337 -43.31 -85.55 49.22
C ILE A 337 -43.99 -84.49 50.06
N LEU A 338 -44.72 -83.59 49.39
CA LEU A 338 -45.39 -82.47 50.02
C LEU A 338 -46.92 -82.68 50.00
N PRO A 339 -47.65 -82.15 51.01
CA PRO A 339 -49.06 -82.45 51.21
C PRO A 339 -50.00 -81.85 50.15
N ASP A 340 -49.56 -80.80 49.45
CA ASP A 340 -50.33 -80.11 48.41
C ASP A 340 -49.43 -79.40 47.37
N LEU A 341 -50.04 -78.95 46.27
CA LEU A 341 -49.38 -78.33 45.13
C LEU A 341 -48.75 -76.96 45.46
N ASP A 342 -49.36 -76.18 46.36
CA ASP A 342 -48.85 -74.85 46.77
C ASP A 342 -47.54 -75.00 47.56
N SER A 343 -47.50 -75.99 48.46
CA SER A 343 -46.30 -76.37 49.21
C SER A 343 -45.18 -76.84 48.28
N LEU A 344 -45.51 -77.62 47.23
CA LEU A 344 -44.55 -78.04 46.20
C LEU A 344 -44.01 -76.85 45.39
N GLN A 345 -44.86 -75.89 45.04
CA GLN A 345 -44.49 -74.75 44.22
C GLN A 345 -43.54 -73.78 44.94
N ILE A 346 -43.75 -73.57 46.25
CA ILE A 346 -42.82 -72.82 47.11
C ILE A 346 -41.50 -73.58 47.24
N HIS A 347 -41.56 -74.88 47.54
CA HIS A 347 -40.37 -75.70 47.72
C HIS A 347 -39.51 -75.77 46.45
N ILE A 348 -40.11 -75.92 45.26
CA ILE A 348 -39.37 -75.95 43.99
C ILE A 348 -38.62 -74.63 43.75
N MET A 349 -39.18 -73.49 44.15
CA MET A 349 -38.52 -72.18 44.02
C MET A 349 -37.23 -72.11 44.85
N ASP A 350 -37.26 -72.64 46.08
CA ASP A 350 -36.10 -72.68 46.98
C ASP A 350 -35.14 -73.83 46.64
N CYS A 351 -35.65 -74.93 46.11
CA CYS A 351 -34.87 -76.14 45.82
C CYS A 351 -34.16 -76.06 44.46
N ILE A 352 -34.54 -75.19 43.51
CA ILE A 352 -33.87 -75.07 42.19
C ILE A 352 -32.56 -74.25 42.24
N ILE A 353 -32.35 -73.44 43.29
CA ILE A 353 -31.04 -72.81 43.59
C ILE A 353 -30.07 -73.89 44.11
#